data_AF-A0AAU3S4P9-F1
#
_entry.id   AF-A0AAU3S4P9-F1
#
_cell.length_a   1.000
_cell.length_b   1.000
_cell.length_c   1.000
_cell.angle_alpha   90.00
_cell.angle_beta   90.00
_cell.angle_gamma   90.00
#
_symmetry.space_group_name_H-M   'P 1'
#
loop_
_entity.id
_entity.type
_entity.pdbx_description
1 polymer ?
#
loop_
_entity_poly.entity_id
_entity_poly.type
_entity_poly.pdbx_seq_one_letter_code
_entity_poly.pdbx_strand_id
1 'polypeptide(L)' 'MSSTLRWFKSSYSSASGGECVEVAAGPQAVHVRDSKLPEGGPTFEVAPDVWAQFVGWAA' A
#
# COMPACT_ATOMS: atom_id res chain seq x y z
N MET A 1 18.60 -2.13 10.10
CA MET A 1 18.39 -0.82 9.44
C MET A 1 16.95 -0.80 8.95
N SER A 2 16.06 -0.08 9.64
CA SER A 2 14.67 0.04 9.17
C SER A 2 14.69 0.97 7.96
N SER A 3 14.59 0.41 6.76
CA SER A 3 14.36 1.21 5.56
C SER A 3 13.03 1.94 5.74
N THR A 4 13.06 3.27 5.81
CA THR A 4 11.85 4.08 5.88
C THR A 4 10.99 3.79 4.66
N LEU A 5 9.82 3.18 4.87
CA LEU A 5 8.87 2.89 3.80
C LEU A 5 8.40 4.21 3.16
N ARG A 6 8.49 4.29 1.83
CA ARG A 6 7.97 5.43 1.06
C ARG A 6 6.56 5.12 0.60
N TRP A 7 5.59 5.73 1.26
CA TRP A 7 4.16 5.53 1.01
C TRP A 7 3.66 6.39 -0.15
N PHE A 8 2.87 5.77 -1.02
CA PHE A 8 2.17 6.40 -2.13
C PHE A 8 0.68 6.27 -1.89
N LYS A 9 -0.02 7.41 -1.80
CA LYS A 9 -1.46 7.46 -1.64
C LYS A 9 -2.16 7.38 -2.99
N SER A 10 -3.21 6.57 -3.09
CA SER A 10 -4.03 6.48 -4.30
C SER A 10 -4.70 7.83 -4.61
N SER A 11 -4.78 8.19 -5.89
CA SER A 11 -5.51 9.37 -6.35
C SER A 11 -7.02 9.27 -6.14
N TYR A 12 -7.55 8.06 -5.97
CA TYR A 12 -8.95 7.81 -5.63
C TYR A 12 -9.24 7.98 -4.12
N SER A 13 -8.20 8.20 -3.30
CA SER A 13 -8.33 8.44 -1.86
C SER A 13 -8.64 9.88 -1.53
N SER A 14 -9.89 10.14 -1.14
CA SER A 14 -10.36 11.44 -0.68
C SER A 14 -10.81 11.40 0.79
N ALA A 15 -10.71 12.55 1.46
CA ALA A 15 -11.16 12.71 2.84
C ALA A 15 -12.70 12.63 2.97
N SER A 16 -13.43 12.82 1.87
CA SER A 16 -14.89 12.93 1.81
C SER A 16 -15.60 11.63 1.41
N GLY A 17 -14.94 10.48 1.54
CA GLY A 17 -15.58 9.15 1.40
C GLY A 17 -15.10 8.28 0.24
N GLY A 18 -13.99 8.64 -0.43
CA GLY A 18 -13.36 7.78 -1.45
C GLY A 18 -12.54 6.63 -0.86
N GLU A 19 -12.09 5.72 -1.73
CA GLU A 19 -11.27 4.53 -1.43
C GLU A 19 -9.95 4.93 -0.73
N CYS A 20 -9.66 4.45 0.48
CA CYS A 20 -8.54 4.95 1.30
C CYS A 20 -7.33 4.01 1.31
N VAL A 21 -6.52 4.03 0.26
CA VAL A 21 -5.40 3.10 0.09
C VAL A 21 -4.07 3.83 -0.06
N GLU A 22 -3.09 3.41 0.74
CA GLU A 22 -1.68 3.74 0.59
C GLU A 22 -0.84 2.48 0.36
N VAL A 23 0.15 2.56 -0.51
CA VAL A 23 1.06 1.46 -0.85
C VAL A 23 2.51 1.90 -0.69
N ALA A 24 3.38 1.06 -0.13
CA ALA A 24 4.82 1.25 -0.13
C ALA A 24 5.54 0.00 -0.66
N ALA A 25 6.38 0.17 -1.67
CA ALA A 25 7.19 -0.90 -2.21
C ALA A 25 8.51 -1.01 -1.43
N GLY A 26 8.77 -2.18 -0.85
CA GLY A 26 10.03 -2.54 -0.21
C GLY A 26 10.70 -3.74 -0.89
N PRO A 27 11.96 -4.06 -0.55
CA PRO A 27 12.68 -5.20 -1.13
C PRO A 27 12.07 -6.56 -0.77
N GLN A 28 11.43 -6.67 0.39
CA GLN A 28 10.90 -7.93 0.93
C GLN A 28 9.38 -8.05 0.80
N ALA A 29 8.68 -6.92 0.74
CA ALA A 29 7.23 -6.87 0.67
C ALA A 29 6.74 -5.58 0.01
N VAL A 30 5.55 -5.67 -0.58
CA VAL A 30 4.70 -4.53 -0.85
C VAL A 30 3.73 -4.38 0.31
N HIS A 31 3.75 -3.22 0.95
CA HIS A 31 2.93 -2.90 2.10
C HIS A 31 1.71 -2.12 1.64
N VAL A 32 0.52 -2.50 2.12
CA VAL A 32 -0.75 -1.83 1.83
C VAL A 32 -1.43 -1.48 3.14
N ARG A 33 -1.92 -0.25 3.27
CA ARG A 33 -2.64 0.20 4.48
C ARG A 33 -3.79 1.12 4.14
N ASP A 34 -4.68 1.30 5.11
CA ASP A 34 -5.72 2.32 5.05
C ASP A 34 -5.13 3.72 5.30
N SER A 35 -5.34 4.65 4.37
CA SER A 35 -4.84 6.03 4.50
C SER A 35 -5.45 6.81 5.67
N LYS A 36 -6.58 6.37 6.22
CA LYS A 36 -7.25 7.00 7.37
C LYS A 36 -6.65 6.56 8.70
N LEU A 37 -5.94 5.44 8.73
CA LEU A 37 -5.29 4.89 9.92
C LEU A 37 -3.78 4.66 9.67
N PRO A 38 -3.03 5.72 9.29
CA PRO A 38 -1.64 5.56 8.87
C PRO A 38 -0.70 5.15 10.01
N GLU A 39 -1.03 5.50 11.26
CA GLU A 39 -0.26 5.17 12.45
C GLU A 39 -1.05 4.21 13.35
N GLY A 40 -0.43 3.09 13.73
CA GLY A 40 -1.05 2.07 14.59
C GLY A 40 -2.12 1.21 13.91
N GLY A 41 -2.49 1.52 12.66
CA GLY A 41 -3.38 0.68 11.85
C GLY A 41 -2.69 -0.58 11.31
N PRO A 42 -3.46 -1.60 10.90
CA PRO A 42 -2.91 -2.81 10.31
C PRO A 42 -2.26 -2.50 8.95
N THR A 43 -1.16 -3.17 8.67
CA THR A 43 -0.51 -3.17 7.35
C THR A 43 -0.60 -4.58 6.78
N PHE A 44 -1.11 -4.69 5.56
CA PHE A 44 -1.09 -5.92 4.79
C PHE A 44 0.22 -6.00 4.00
N GLU A 45 0.89 -7.15 4.05
CA GLU A 45 2.17 -7.37 3.38
C GLU A 45 2.03 -8.47 2.33
N VAL A 46 2.50 -8.18 1.12
CA VAL A 46 2.47 -9.11 -0.01
C VAL A 46 3.88 -9.27 -0.57
N ALA A 47 4.26 -10.50 -0.89
CA ALA A 47 5.52 -10.73 -1.60
C ALA A 47 5.56 -9.96 -2.94
N PRO A 48 6.68 -9.35 -3.33
CA PRO A 48 6.74 -8.48 -4.51
C PRO A 48 6.33 -9.16 -5.82
N ASP A 49 6.66 -10.43 -6.01
CA ASP A 49 6.31 -11.23 -7.19
C ASP A 49 4.80 -11.52 -7.26
N VAL A 50 4.18 -11.81 -6.12
CA VAL A 50 2.72 -12.00 -6.00
C VAL A 50 1.99 -10.68 -6.28
N TRP A 51 2.48 -9.57 -5.74
CA TRP A 51 1.92 -8.25 -6.04
C TRP A 51 1.99 -7.90 -7.53
N ALA A 52 3.12 -8.17 -8.18
CA ALA A 52 3.29 -7.94 -9.61
C ALA A 52 2.31 -8.77 -10.46
N GLN A 53 2.10 -10.03 -10.12
CA GLN A 53 1.12 -10.89 -10.80
C GLN A 53 -0.31 -10.35 -10.60
N PHE A 54 -0.66 -9.95 -9.38
CA PHE A 54 -1.98 -9.42 -9.05
C PHE A 54 -2.33 -8.17 -9.87
N VAL A 55 -1.45 -7.17 -9.87
CA VAL A 55 -1.70 -5.92 -10.61
C VAL A 55 -1.59 -6.09 -12.13
N GLY A 56 -0.81 -7.06 -12.61
CA GLY A 56 -0.70 -7.38 -14.02
C GLY A 56 -1.99 -7.92 -14.64
N TRP A 57 -2.90 -8.48 -13.83
CA TRP A 57 -4.25 -8.86 -14.27
C TRP A 57 -5.21 -7.66 -14.35
N ALA A 58 -4.98 -6.63 -13.55
CA ALA A 58 -5.83 -5.44 -13.48
C ALA A 58 -5.49 -4.36 -14.52
N ALA A 59 -4.44 -4.59 -15.33
CA ALA A 59 -3.95 -3.68 -16.36
C ALA A 59 -4.67 -3.85 -17.70
#